data_AF-A0A0D0B602-F1
#
_entry.id   AF-A0A0D0B602-F1
#
_cell.length_a   1.000
_cell.length_b   1.000
_cell.length_c   1.000
_cell.angle_alpha   90.00
_cell.angle_beta   90.00
_cell.angle_gamma   90.00
#
_symmetry.space_group_name_H-M   'P 1'
#
loop_
_entity.id
_entity.type
_entity.pdbx_description
1 polymer ?
#
loop_
_entity_poly.entity_id
_entity_poly.type
_entity_poly.pdbx_seq_one_letter_code
_entity_poly.pdbx_strand_id
1 'polypeptide(L)'
;MSEQEVVSGLRWNNNVSVAMITLISYEYLLLLDKEVKYVWKRPWSLMSCLYLVVRYFGLFLALLCGFWGGLLYIPESSHVYLRAESRQSFNVPLYSCYILVVIIEWGFSVYFCFAEAILIWRLYAICSQSKLLLYVLVGLFLPIIALSIGTDIYLYSRPNVFSVTEITTPDVKYCTLSFNIGPMPAIYTSIPIVCYDILLVVLAVVILARHLKERREVHMRANIYMVMIVRYHILYFVLNLTNQILLVILWAHIPTPAMSLSELFNDTAPFILAPRLIISIWDTHAQDDCIEVSKAFEDCVCWTSPLRFEQHEMDSVVV
;
A
#
# COMPACT_ATOMS: atom_id res chain seq x y z
N MET A 1 -16.67 29.76 2.55
CA MET A 1 -16.11 29.01 3.67
C MET A 1 -15.88 30.00 4.79
N SER A 2 -16.39 29.71 5.99
CA SER A 2 -16.15 30.57 7.16
C SER A 2 -14.71 30.40 7.66
N GLU A 3 -14.15 31.42 8.30
CA GLU A 3 -12.82 31.36 8.91
C GLU A 3 -12.71 30.22 9.94
N GLN A 4 -13.79 29.96 10.68
CA GLN A 4 -13.86 28.89 11.67
C GLN A 4 -13.74 27.49 11.03
N GLU A 5 -14.33 27.28 9.85
CA GLU A 5 -14.19 26.02 9.10
C GLU A 5 -12.74 25.81 8.68
N VAL A 6 -12.08 26.85 8.17
CA VAL A 6 -10.66 26.80 7.76
C VAL A 6 -9.76 26.42 8.94
N VAL A 7 -9.90 27.11 10.07
CA VAL A 7 -9.13 26.82 11.29
C VAL A 7 -9.38 25.40 11.79
N SER A 8 -10.63 24.93 11.73
CA SER A 8 -10.97 23.57 12.13
C SER A 8 -10.33 22.52 11.22
N GLY A 9 -10.30 22.76 9.91
CA GLY A 9 -9.65 21.89 8.92
C GLY A 9 -8.14 21.79 9.17
N LEU A 10 -7.48 22.94 9.36
CA LEU A 10 -6.04 22.98 9.68
C LEU A 10 -5.70 22.19 10.96
N ARG A 11 -6.57 22.28 11.98
CA ARG A 11 -6.36 21.56 13.25
C ARG A 11 -6.51 20.05 13.07
N TRP A 12 -7.58 19.59 12.43
CA TRP A 12 -7.79 18.17 12.12
C TRP A 12 -6.62 17.62 11.36
N ASN A 13 -6.19 18.39 10.38
CA ASN A 13 -5.10 18.02 9.55
C ASN A 13 -3.78 17.84 10.33
N ASN A 14 -3.36 18.84 11.13
CA ASN A 14 -2.13 18.74 11.92
C ASN A 14 -2.16 17.52 12.85
N ASN A 15 -3.32 17.22 13.44
CA ASN A 15 -3.50 16.03 14.28
C ASN A 15 -3.33 14.73 13.47
N VAL A 16 -3.90 14.67 12.26
CA VAL A 16 -3.79 13.53 11.34
C VAL A 16 -2.33 13.33 10.91
N SER A 17 -1.62 14.38 10.53
CA SER A 17 -0.19 14.35 10.19
C SER A 17 0.66 13.78 11.33
N VAL A 18 0.47 14.26 12.56
CA VAL A 18 1.21 13.76 13.73
C VAL A 18 0.89 12.29 14.00
N ALA A 19 -0.39 11.90 13.91
CA ALA A 19 -0.82 10.52 14.09
C ALA A 19 -0.20 9.61 13.01
N MET A 20 -0.23 10.03 11.75
CA MET A 20 0.36 9.33 10.61
C MET A 20 1.85 9.10 10.82
N ILE A 21 2.64 10.15 11.09
CA ILE A 21 4.09 10.05 11.32
C ILE A 21 4.37 9.11 12.49
N THR A 22 3.61 9.23 13.58
CA THR A 22 3.79 8.38 14.76
C THR A 22 3.53 6.92 14.45
N LEU A 23 2.41 6.61 13.78
CA LEU A 23 2.03 5.25 13.39
C LEU A 23 3.07 4.64 12.46
N ILE A 24 3.45 5.34 11.40
CA ILE A 24 4.42 4.82 10.41
C ILE A 24 5.80 4.63 11.04
N SER A 25 6.26 5.58 11.86
CA SER A 25 7.55 5.47 12.54
C SER A 25 7.56 4.29 13.50
N TYR A 26 6.49 4.11 14.29
CA TYR A 26 6.35 2.98 15.20
C TYR A 26 6.38 1.65 14.44
N GLU A 27 5.62 1.55 13.35
CA GLU A 27 5.58 0.36 12.50
C GLU A 27 6.90 0.07 11.78
N TYR A 28 7.64 1.12 11.45
CA TYR A 28 8.95 0.99 10.85
C TYR A 28 9.96 0.39 11.83
N LEU A 29 10.02 0.94 13.05
CA LEU A 29 10.91 0.47 14.11
C LEU A 29 10.59 -0.98 14.51
N LEU A 30 9.30 -1.35 14.59
CA LEU A 30 8.89 -2.70 14.99
C LEU A 30 9.29 -3.77 13.97
N LEU A 31 9.25 -3.45 12.67
CA LEU A 31 9.57 -4.40 11.60
C LEU A 31 11.05 -4.43 11.23
N LEU A 32 11.84 -3.43 11.61
CA LEU A 32 13.23 -3.27 11.18
C LEU A 32 14.10 -4.49 11.52
N ASP A 33 13.99 -5.04 12.74
CA ASP A 33 14.78 -6.20 13.16
C ASP A 33 14.46 -7.45 12.30
N LYS A 34 13.17 -7.70 12.07
CA LYS A 34 12.71 -8.79 11.20
C LYS A 34 13.13 -8.56 9.75
N GLU A 35 13.10 -7.32 9.27
CA GLU A 35 13.52 -6.96 7.93
C GLU A 35 15.02 -7.24 7.74
N VAL A 36 15.87 -6.81 8.69
CA VAL A 36 17.32 -7.09 8.66
C VAL A 36 17.57 -8.59 8.63
N LYS A 37 16.82 -9.37 9.42
CA LYS A 37 16.95 -10.82 9.47
C LYS A 37 16.53 -11.51 8.16
N TYR A 38 15.37 -11.15 7.60
CA TYR A 38 14.74 -11.91 6.51
C TYR A 38 15.00 -11.37 5.11
N VAL A 39 15.26 -10.07 4.97
CA VAL A 39 15.46 -9.39 3.69
C VAL A 39 16.93 -9.12 3.44
N TRP A 40 17.58 -8.43 4.38
CA TRP A 40 18.94 -7.91 4.16
C TRP A 40 20.02 -8.98 4.20
N LYS A 41 19.86 -10.01 5.04
CA LYS A 41 20.80 -11.14 5.12
C LYS A 41 20.61 -12.19 4.02
N ARG A 42 19.51 -12.14 3.27
CA ARG A 42 19.16 -13.14 2.25
C ARG A 42 19.63 -12.66 0.86
N PRO A 43 20.00 -13.56 -0.08
CA PRO A 43 20.18 -13.17 -1.48
C PRO A 43 18.92 -12.51 -2.03
N TRP A 44 19.10 -11.43 -2.78
CA TRP A 44 18.01 -10.61 -3.28
C TRP A 44 17.21 -11.38 -4.34
N SER A 45 15.92 -11.61 -4.07
CA SER A 45 14.96 -12.11 -5.05
C SER A 45 14.13 -10.96 -5.64
N LEU A 46 13.47 -11.19 -6.78
CA LEU A 46 12.55 -10.21 -7.37
C LEU A 46 11.47 -9.77 -6.37
N MET A 47 10.95 -10.72 -5.59
CA MET A 47 9.97 -10.43 -4.52
C MET A 47 10.57 -9.57 -3.40
N SER A 48 11.85 -9.76 -3.07
CA SER A 48 12.54 -8.91 -2.09
C SER A 48 12.72 -7.50 -2.63
N CYS A 49 13.03 -7.35 -3.92
CA CYS A 49 13.12 -6.04 -4.58
C CYS A 49 11.75 -5.33 -4.60
N LEU A 50 10.68 -6.00 -5.01
CA LEU A 50 9.32 -5.45 -4.98
C LEU A 50 8.90 -5.05 -3.56
N TYR A 51 9.22 -5.88 -2.57
CA TYR A 51 8.99 -5.57 -1.17
C TYR A 51 9.73 -4.30 -0.75
N LEU A 52 11.02 -4.17 -1.05
CA LEU A 52 11.82 -2.98 -0.71
C LEU A 52 11.26 -1.74 -1.40
N VAL A 53 10.89 -1.83 -2.69
CA VAL A 53 10.27 -0.71 -3.41
C VAL A 53 8.99 -0.29 -2.69
N VAL A 54 8.03 -1.19 -2.48
CA VAL A 54 6.76 -0.85 -1.81
C VAL A 54 6.98 -0.33 -0.39
N ARG A 55 7.94 -0.90 0.35
CA ARG A 55 8.24 -0.51 1.73
C ARG A 55 8.84 0.90 1.82
N TYR A 56 9.94 1.14 1.14
CA TYR A 56 10.69 2.39 1.26
C TYR A 56 10.06 3.52 0.45
N PHE A 57 9.48 3.21 -0.71
CA PHE A 57 8.70 4.18 -1.46
C PHE A 57 7.42 4.56 -0.71
N GLY A 58 6.72 3.59 -0.13
CA GLY A 58 5.56 3.86 0.72
C GLY A 58 5.91 4.71 1.94
N LEU A 59 7.03 4.40 2.62
CA LEU A 59 7.54 5.23 3.72
C LEU A 59 7.84 6.66 3.25
N PHE A 60 8.50 6.81 2.10
CA PHE A 60 8.82 8.12 1.53
C PHE A 60 7.56 8.93 1.25
N LEU A 61 6.55 8.34 0.60
CA LEU A 61 5.27 9.00 0.33
C LEU A 61 4.55 9.36 1.62
N ALA A 62 4.51 8.47 2.59
CA ALA A 62 3.80 8.71 3.82
C ALA A 62 4.48 9.75 4.72
N LEU A 63 5.82 9.85 4.67
CA LEU A 63 6.54 10.96 5.29
C LEU A 63 6.28 12.27 4.53
N LEU A 64 6.23 12.24 3.19
CA LEU A 64 5.83 13.41 2.41
C LEU A 64 4.41 13.87 2.78
N CYS A 65 3.45 12.95 2.88
CA CYS A 65 2.09 13.27 3.33
C CYS A 65 2.04 13.76 4.77
N GLY A 66 2.77 13.09 5.68
CA GLY A 66 2.83 13.48 7.09
C GLY A 66 3.41 14.87 7.29
N PHE A 67 4.51 15.21 6.60
CA PHE A 67 5.16 16.51 6.73
C PHE A 67 4.47 17.61 5.91
N TRP A 68 3.84 17.29 4.77
CA TRP A 68 3.37 18.27 3.78
C TRP A 68 1.92 18.09 3.31
N GLY A 69 1.41 16.85 3.30
CA GLY A 69 0.16 16.46 2.67
C GLY A 69 -1.09 16.99 3.34
N GLY A 70 -0.96 17.45 4.58
CA GLY A 70 -2.14 17.79 5.31
C GLY A 70 -2.88 19.07 4.87
N LEU A 71 -2.15 20.05 4.36
CA LEU A 71 -2.59 21.29 3.72
C LEU A 71 -1.34 22.15 3.67
N LEU A 72 -0.32 21.67 2.94
CA LEU A 72 0.91 22.37 2.56
C LEU A 72 1.22 23.56 3.47
N TYR A 73 1.45 23.26 4.75
CA TYR A 73 2.03 24.24 5.65
C TYR A 73 3.45 24.36 5.15
N ILE A 74 3.66 25.34 4.26
CA ILE A 74 4.98 25.90 4.10
C ILE A 74 5.09 26.67 5.41
N PRO A 75 5.85 26.17 6.43
CA PRO A 75 6.21 27.08 7.51
C PRO A 75 6.69 28.31 6.78
N GLU A 76 6.07 29.45 7.07
CA GLU A 76 6.63 30.73 6.67
C GLU A 76 7.99 30.67 7.31
N SER A 77 8.96 30.16 6.53
CA SER A 77 10.27 29.91 7.02
C SER A 77 10.64 31.33 7.29
N SER A 78 10.66 31.65 8.59
CA SER A 78 11.32 32.80 9.16
C SER A 78 12.36 33.12 8.13
N HIS A 79 12.26 34.27 7.47
CA HIS A 79 13.34 34.77 6.67
C HIS A 79 14.53 34.67 7.61
N VAL A 80 15.23 33.54 7.57
CA VAL A 80 16.57 33.41 8.01
C VAL A 80 17.17 34.24 6.91
N TYR A 81 17.18 35.55 7.18
CA TYR A 81 18.19 36.45 6.73
C TYR A 81 19.48 35.79 7.22
N LEU A 82 19.89 34.70 6.57
CA LEU A 82 21.25 34.59 6.13
C LEU A 82 21.42 35.88 5.33
N ARG A 83 21.84 36.93 6.04
CA ARG A 83 22.49 38.11 5.51
C ARG A 83 23.81 37.58 4.92
N ALA A 84 23.69 36.72 3.92
CA ALA A 84 24.70 36.52 2.92
C ALA A 84 24.61 37.79 2.08
N GLU A 85 25.54 38.67 2.34
CA GLU A 85 25.80 39.91 1.63
C GLU A 85 26.28 39.60 0.20
N SER A 86 25.45 38.89 -0.57
CA SER A 86 25.69 38.56 -1.98
C SER A 86 24.37 38.63 -2.74
N ARG A 87 24.31 39.61 -3.66
CA ARG A 87 23.21 40.03 -4.53
C ARG A 87 22.67 38.94 -5.47
N GLN A 88 22.05 37.89 -4.96
CA GLN A 88 21.18 37.04 -5.77
C GLN A 88 20.11 36.37 -4.91
N SER A 89 19.04 37.12 -4.65
CA SER A 89 17.81 36.61 -4.06
C SER A 89 17.22 35.53 -4.97
N PHE A 90 17.45 34.27 -4.62
CA PHE A 90 16.78 33.15 -5.26
C PHE A 90 15.38 33.06 -4.63
N ASN A 91 14.42 33.75 -5.22
CA ASN A 91 13.00 33.56 -4.91
C ASN A 91 12.67 32.10 -5.28
N VAL A 92 12.54 31.21 -4.29
CA VAL A 92 11.96 29.87 -4.53
C VAL A 92 10.45 30.08 -4.60
N PRO A 93 9.85 30.18 -5.79
CA PRO A 93 8.48 30.66 -5.92
C PRO A 93 7.50 29.50 -5.76
N LEU A 94 6.22 29.84 -5.62
CA LEU A 94 4.96 29.06 -5.78
C LEU A 94 5.00 27.68 -6.48
N TYR A 95 5.96 27.46 -7.38
CA TYR A 95 6.30 26.19 -8.03
C TYR A 95 6.47 25.02 -7.04
N SER A 96 6.87 25.28 -5.78
CA SER A 96 7.09 24.22 -4.79
C SER A 96 5.80 23.48 -4.39
N CYS A 97 4.68 24.17 -4.16
CA CYS A 97 3.42 23.51 -3.74
C CYS A 97 2.86 22.60 -4.84
N TYR A 98 2.79 23.12 -6.07
CA TYR A 98 2.28 22.36 -7.21
C TYR A 98 3.12 21.12 -7.48
N ILE A 99 4.46 21.23 -7.48
CA ILE A 99 5.35 20.10 -7.68
C ILE A 99 5.15 19.04 -6.59
N LEU A 100 5.06 19.45 -5.31
CA LEU A 100 4.88 18.50 -4.21
C LEU A 100 3.59 17.71 -4.35
N VAL A 101 2.48 18.37 -4.67
CA VAL A 101 1.19 17.69 -4.87
C VAL A 101 1.27 16.72 -6.04
N VAL A 102 1.82 17.16 -7.16
CA VAL A 102 2.01 16.29 -8.33
C VAL A 102 2.89 15.09 -7.97
N ILE A 103 3.98 15.27 -7.22
CA ILE A 103 4.84 14.17 -6.78
C ILE A 103 4.08 13.19 -5.87
N ILE A 104 3.27 13.69 -4.93
CA ILE A 104 2.49 12.86 -4.00
C ILE A 104 1.46 12.04 -4.78
N GLU A 105 0.65 12.70 -5.61
CA GLU A 105 -0.41 12.06 -6.39
C GLU A 105 0.13 11.01 -7.36
N TRP A 106 1.16 11.36 -8.14
CA TRP A 106 1.83 10.39 -9.02
C TRP A 106 2.52 9.29 -8.24
N GLY A 107 3.07 9.63 -7.07
CA GLY A 107 3.67 8.68 -6.17
C GLY A 107 2.68 7.62 -5.72
N PHE A 108 1.47 8.02 -5.31
CA PHE A 108 0.39 7.10 -4.97
C PHE A 108 0.03 6.21 -6.16
N SER A 109 -0.18 6.77 -7.36
CA SER A 109 -0.49 5.96 -8.56
C SER A 109 0.58 4.90 -8.83
N VAL A 110 1.86 5.26 -8.76
CA VAL A 110 2.98 4.32 -8.92
C VAL A 110 2.99 3.27 -7.81
N TYR A 111 2.76 3.68 -6.56
CA TYR A 111 2.67 2.77 -5.42
C TYR A 111 1.53 1.75 -5.60
N PHE A 112 0.34 2.20 -6.01
CA PHE A 112 -0.79 1.32 -6.32
C PHE A 112 -0.43 0.32 -7.40
N CYS A 113 0.26 0.73 -8.47
CA CYS A 113 0.71 -0.20 -9.50
C CYS A 113 1.60 -1.33 -8.93
N PHE A 114 2.53 -1.00 -8.03
CA PHE A 114 3.38 -2.01 -7.40
C PHE A 114 2.62 -2.89 -6.41
N ALA A 115 1.71 -2.31 -5.62
CA ALA A 115 0.87 -3.05 -4.68
C ALA A 115 -0.02 -4.08 -5.40
N GLU A 116 -0.65 -3.69 -6.51
CA GLU A 116 -1.45 -4.57 -7.35
C GLU A 116 -0.59 -5.65 -8.03
N ALA A 117 0.60 -5.30 -8.52
CA ALA A 117 1.52 -6.29 -9.08
C ALA A 117 1.89 -7.37 -8.04
N ILE A 118 2.12 -6.98 -6.78
CA ILE A 118 2.35 -7.92 -5.67
C ILE A 118 1.11 -8.78 -5.42
N LEU A 119 -0.09 -8.23 -5.50
CA LEU A 119 -1.34 -8.99 -5.33
C LEU A 119 -1.54 -10.03 -6.43
N ILE A 120 -1.37 -9.64 -7.69
CA ILE A 120 -1.46 -10.53 -8.85
C ILE A 120 -0.42 -11.65 -8.73
N TRP A 121 0.83 -11.30 -8.37
CA TRP A 121 1.91 -12.27 -8.17
C TRP A 121 1.57 -13.29 -7.07
N ARG A 122 1.02 -12.82 -5.95
CA ARG A 122 0.60 -13.70 -4.84
C ARG A 122 -0.55 -14.62 -5.26
N LEU A 123 -1.55 -14.09 -5.96
CA LEU A 123 -2.67 -14.88 -6.46
C LEU A 123 -2.18 -15.95 -7.45
N TYR A 124 -1.23 -15.59 -8.32
CA TYR A 124 -0.55 -16.51 -9.24
C TYR A 124 0.17 -17.65 -8.50
N ALA A 125 0.91 -17.33 -7.44
CA ALA A 125 1.60 -18.33 -6.63
C ALA A 125 0.62 -19.31 -5.95
N ILE A 126 -0.54 -18.82 -5.47
CA ILE A 126 -1.57 -19.67 -4.86
C ILE A 126 -2.24 -20.56 -5.92
N CYS A 127 -2.49 -20.04 -7.13
CA CYS A 127 -3.14 -20.76 -8.24
C CYS A 127 -2.25 -21.77 -8.98
N SER A 128 -1.40 -22.48 -8.24
CA SER A 128 -0.48 -23.50 -8.79
C SER A 128 0.25 -23.01 -10.06
N GLN A 129 0.61 -21.73 -10.10
CA GLN A 129 1.35 -21.10 -11.19
C GLN A 129 0.68 -21.21 -12.58
N SER A 130 -0.65 -21.21 -12.63
CA SER A 130 -1.39 -21.22 -13.91
C SER A 130 -1.10 -19.96 -14.75
N LYS A 131 -0.31 -20.12 -15.83
CA LYS A 131 0.07 -19.03 -16.75
C LYS A 131 -1.15 -18.35 -17.39
N LEU A 132 -2.20 -19.13 -17.66
CA LEU A 132 -3.44 -18.61 -18.25
C LEU A 132 -4.09 -17.56 -17.34
N LEU A 133 -4.21 -17.86 -16.04
CA LEU A 133 -4.79 -16.93 -15.08
C LEU A 133 -3.96 -15.65 -15.00
N LEU A 134 -2.63 -15.78 -14.95
CA LEU A 134 -1.73 -14.62 -14.93
C LEU A 134 -1.93 -13.73 -16.15
N TYR A 135 -1.97 -14.30 -17.36
CA TYR A 135 -2.19 -13.51 -18.57
C TYR A 135 -3.56 -12.81 -18.59
N VAL A 136 -4.61 -13.46 -18.08
CA VAL A 136 -5.93 -12.84 -17.94
C VAL A 136 -5.89 -11.66 -16.95
N LEU A 137 -5.30 -11.87 -15.77
CA LEU A 137 -5.21 -10.83 -14.73
C LEU A 137 -4.38 -9.63 -15.18
N VAL A 138 -3.22 -9.88 -15.78
CA VAL A 138 -2.34 -8.83 -16.32
C VAL A 138 -3.00 -8.13 -17.51
N GLY A 139 -3.64 -8.89 -18.41
CA GLY A 139 -4.36 -8.34 -19.55
C GLY A 139 -5.52 -7.43 -19.17
N LEU A 140 -6.19 -7.70 -18.04
CA LEU A 140 -7.22 -6.83 -17.47
C LEU A 140 -6.61 -5.62 -16.73
N PHE A 141 -5.46 -5.80 -16.07
CA PHE A 141 -4.81 -4.76 -15.29
C PHE A 141 -4.16 -3.67 -16.14
N LEU A 142 -3.52 -4.03 -17.26
CA LEU A 142 -2.80 -3.08 -18.11
C LEU A 142 -3.70 -1.94 -18.67
N PRO A 143 -4.91 -2.20 -19.21
CA PRO A 143 -5.83 -1.14 -19.60
C PRO A 143 -6.25 -0.23 -18.44
N ILE A 144 -6.41 -0.78 -17.23
CA ILE A 144 -6.78 -0.01 -16.05
C ILE A 144 -5.64 0.94 -15.67
N ILE A 145 -4.40 0.47 -15.68
CA ILE A 145 -3.22 1.33 -15.45
C ILE A 145 -3.14 2.43 -16.51
N ALA A 146 -3.30 2.07 -17.79
CA ALA A 146 -3.25 3.05 -18.88
C ALA A 146 -4.33 4.13 -18.72
N LEU A 147 -5.54 3.74 -18.30
CA LEU A 147 -6.64 4.66 -18.00
C LEU A 147 -6.30 5.55 -16.79
N SER A 148 -5.75 4.99 -15.72
CA SER A 148 -5.35 5.73 -14.52
C SER A 148 -4.28 6.78 -14.86
N ILE A 149 -3.17 6.37 -15.48
CA ILE A 149 -2.08 7.26 -15.87
C ILE A 149 -2.57 8.34 -16.85
N GLY A 150 -3.39 7.96 -17.84
CA GLY A 150 -3.97 8.94 -18.77
C GLY A 150 -4.83 9.99 -18.07
N THR A 151 -5.57 9.58 -17.04
CA THR A 151 -6.38 10.46 -16.21
C THR A 151 -5.51 11.38 -15.37
N ASP A 152 -4.47 10.85 -14.72
CA ASP A 152 -3.54 11.64 -13.90
C ASP A 152 -2.81 12.68 -14.76
N ILE A 153 -2.33 12.29 -15.95
CA ILE A 153 -1.75 13.23 -16.91
C ILE A 153 -2.77 14.31 -17.27
N TYR A 154 -4.01 13.93 -17.58
CA TYR A 154 -5.05 14.88 -17.98
C TYR A 154 -5.41 15.86 -16.86
N LEU A 155 -5.59 15.36 -15.63
CA LEU A 155 -5.97 16.15 -14.46
C LEU A 155 -4.84 17.09 -14.04
N TYR A 156 -3.62 16.57 -13.91
CA TYR A 156 -2.52 17.32 -13.31
C TYR A 156 -1.74 18.18 -14.30
N SER A 157 -1.66 17.82 -15.59
CA SER A 157 -0.88 18.61 -16.57
C SER A 157 -1.58 19.89 -17.04
N ARG A 158 -2.88 20.06 -16.75
CA ARG A 158 -3.68 21.20 -17.24
C ARG A 158 -4.01 22.16 -16.09
N PRO A 159 -3.45 23.39 -16.08
CA PRO A 159 -3.73 24.38 -15.04
C PRO A 159 -5.20 24.83 -15.00
N ASN A 160 -5.92 24.68 -16.11
CA ASN A 160 -7.35 24.99 -16.16
C ASN A 160 -8.21 23.96 -15.41
N VAL A 161 -7.74 22.72 -15.29
CA VAL A 161 -8.45 21.61 -14.64
C VAL A 161 -8.09 21.54 -13.16
N PHE A 162 -6.80 21.64 -12.87
CA PHE A 162 -6.25 21.58 -11.53
C PHE A 162 -5.47 22.87 -11.25
N SER A 163 -5.83 23.55 -10.17
CA SER A 163 -5.18 24.77 -9.73
C SER A 163 -4.85 24.69 -8.25
N VAL A 164 -3.65 25.16 -7.91
CA VAL A 164 -3.21 25.30 -6.52
C VAL A 164 -3.22 26.78 -6.21
N THR A 165 -4.01 27.18 -5.23
CA THR A 165 -4.07 28.57 -4.77
C THR A 165 -3.40 28.69 -3.42
N GLU A 166 -2.48 29.65 -3.31
CA GLU A 166 -1.85 29.99 -2.03
C GLU A 166 -2.78 30.94 -1.29
N ILE A 167 -3.18 30.55 -0.08
CA ILE A 167 -3.93 31.41 0.83
C ILE A 167 -2.94 31.93 1.87
N THR A 168 -2.85 33.26 1.93
CA THR A 168 -2.03 33.96 2.92
C THR A 168 -2.94 34.51 4.00
N THR A 169 -2.80 33.97 5.22
CA THR A 169 -3.38 34.56 6.43
C THR A 169 -2.29 35.34 7.17
N PRO A 170 -2.64 36.21 8.14
CA PRO A 170 -1.64 36.97 8.88
C PRO A 170 -0.59 36.11 9.59
N ASP A 171 -0.94 34.88 9.96
CA ASP A 171 -0.08 33.99 10.75
C ASP A 171 0.52 32.85 9.94
N VAL A 172 -0.13 32.41 8.85
CA VAL A 172 0.26 31.21 8.10
C VAL A 172 -0.01 31.33 6.60
N LYS A 173 0.88 30.74 5.80
CA LYS A 173 0.67 30.51 4.36
C LYS A 173 0.43 29.03 4.13
N TYR A 174 -0.63 28.73 3.39
CA TYR A 174 -0.94 27.35 3.02
C TYR A 174 -1.47 27.29 1.60
N CYS A 175 -1.30 26.14 0.97
CA CYS A 175 -1.81 25.91 -0.38
C CYS A 175 -3.09 25.07 -0.30
N THR A 176 -4.13 25.52 -0.98
CA THR A 176 -5.36 24.75 -1.16
C THR A 176 -5.44 24.20 -2.57
N LEU A 177 -5.98 23.00 -2.69
CA LEU A 177 -6.23 22.34 -3.97
C LEU A 177 -7.61 22.74 -4.46
N SER A 178 -7.72 23.12 -5.72
CA SER A 178 -9.00 23.40 -6.37
C SER A 178 -9.08 22.68 -7.71
N PHE A 179 -10.07 21.80 -7.82
CA PHE A 179 -10.45 21.15 -9.07
C PHE A 179 -11.57 21.94 -9.72
N ASN A 180 -11.28 22.56 -10.86
CA ASN A 180 -12.26 23.35 -11.60
C ASN A 180 -13.19 22.44 -12.42
N ILE A 181 -12.72 21.23 -12.74
CA ILE A 181 -13.57 20.18 -13.30
C ILE A 181 -14.23 19.46 -12.13
N GLY A 182 -15.54 19.22 -12.22
CA GLY A 182 -16.25 18.47 -11.18
C GLY A 182 -15.62 17.07 -10.98
N PRO A 183 -15.95 16.36 -9.89
CA PRO A 183 -15.33 15.09 -9.50
C PRO A 183 -15.58 13.93 -10.48
N MET A 184 -16.36 14.15 -11.53
CA MET A 184 -16.83 13.13 -12.47
C MET A 184 -15.69 12.31 -13.10
N PRO A 185 -14.61 12.89 -13.65
CA PRO A 185 -13.55 12.09 -14.27
C PRO A 185 -12.89 11.13 -13.28
N ALA A 186 -12.57 11.59 -12.07
CA ALA A 186 -11.94 10.76 -11.03
C ALA A 186 -12.86 9.63 -10.56
N ILE A 187 -14.16 9.91 -10.41
CA ILE A 187 -15.15 8.88 -10.05
C ILE A 187 -15.23 7.81 -11.15
N TYR A 188 -15.38 8.22 -12.41
CA TYR A 188 -15.52 7.27 -13.51
C TYR A 188 -14.27 6.40 -13.73
N THR A 189 -13.09 6.95 -13.51
CA THR A 189 -11.82 6.21 -13.69
C THR A 189 -11.54 5.27 -12.52
N SER A 190 -12.10 5.55 -11.35
CA SER A 190 -12.01 4.67 -10.18
C SER A 190 -12.91 3.44 -10.27
N ILE A 191 -14.02 3.48 -11.04
CA ILE A 191 -14.96 2.35 -11.16
C ILE A 191 -14.27 1.08 -11.68
N PRO A 192 -13.52 1.09 -12.80
CA PRO A 192 -12.78 -0.08 -13.27
C PRO A 192 -11.80 -0.65 -12.24
N ILE A 193 -11.14 0.22 -11.46
CA ILE A 193 -10.19 -0.17 -10.41
C ILE A 193 -10.94 -0.94 -9.31
N VAL A 194 -12.04 -0.37 -8.79
CA VAL A 194 -12.87 -1.03 -7.77
C VAL A 194 -13.44 -2.36 -8.27
N CYS A 195 -13.91 -2.41 -9.52
CA CYS A 195 -14.40 -3.65 -10.13
C CYS A 195 -13.30 -4.72 -10.22
N TYR A 196 -12.07 -4.31 -10.54
CA TYR A 196 -10.91 -5.21 -10.60
C TYR A 196 -10.54 -5.74 -9.23
N ASP A 197 -10.53 -4.89 -8.20
CA ASP A 197 -10.30 -5.30 -6.81
C ASP A 197 -11.35 -6.30 -6.32
N ILE A 198 -12.63 -6.05 -6.63
CA ILE A 198 -13.72 -6.99 -6.32
C ILE A 198 -13.46 -8.33 -7.01
N LEU A 199 -13.05 -8.32 -8.28
CA LEU A 199 -12.69 -9.53 -9.01
C LEU A 199 -11.54 -10.28 -8.33
N LEU A 200 -10.48 -9.58 -7.89
CA LEU A 200 -9.36 -10.19 -7.16
C LEU A 200 -9.80 -10.80 -5.82
N VAL A 201 -10.63 -10.08 -5.05
CA VAL A 201 -11.20 -10.58 -3.78
C VAL A 201 -12.02 -11.85 -4.03
N VAL A 202 -12.92 -11.83 -5.01
CA VAL A 202 -13.79 -12.97 -5.35
C VAL A 202 -12.95 -14.16 -5.78
N LEU A 203 -11.96 -13.96 -6.65
CA LEU A 203 -11.05 -15.03 -7.07
C LEU A 203 -10.31 -15.61 -5.86
N ALA A 204 -9.70 -14.76 -5.02
CA ALA A 204 -8.98 -15.21 -3.82
C ALA A 204 -9.87 -16.06 -2.90
N VAL A 205 -11.12 -15.65 -2.69
CA VAL A 205 -12.12 -16.41 -1.90
C VAL A 205 -12.49 -17.73 -2.57
N VAL A 206 -12.74 -17.75 -3.88
CA VAL A 206 -13.08 -18.97 -4.63
C VAL A 206 -11.93 -19.98 -4.59
N ILE A 207 -10.70 -19.50 -4.81
CA ILE A 207 -9.49 -20.33 -4.78
C ILE A 207 -9.29 -20.90 -3.37
N LEU A 208 -9.46 -20.08 -2.32
CA LEU A 208 -9.43 -20.56 -0.95
C LEU A 208 -10.50 -21.64 -0.71
N ALA A 209 -11.75 -21.36 -1.07
CA ALA A 209 -12.86 -22.28 -0.84
C ALA A 209 -12.62 -23.62 -1.55
N ARG A 210 -12.10 -23.58 -2.77
CA ARG A 210 -11.70 -24.78 -3.53
C ARG A 210 -10.60 -25.56 -2.82
N HIS A 211 -9.52 -24.89 -2.38
CA HIS A 211 -8.44 -25.55 -1.65
C HIS A 211 -8.89 -26.15 -0.32
N LEU A 212 -9.77 -25.47 0.41
CA LEU A 212 -10.34 -26.00 1.65
C LEU A 212 -11.23 -27.22 1.39
N LYS A 213 -12.01 -27.21 0.30
CA LYS A 213 -12.86 -28.33 -0.10
C LYS A 213 -12.04 -29.55 -0.50
N GLU A 214 -11.07 -29.38 -1.39
CA GLU A 214 -10.17 -30.46 -1.84
C GLU A 214 -9.42 -31.08 -0.64
N ARG A 215 -8.94 -30.27 0.31
CA ARG A 215 -8.30 -30.79 1.52
C ARG A 215 -9.25 -31.51 2.47
N ARG A 216 -10.51 -31.04 2.58
CA ARG A 216 -11.52 -31.69 3.42
C ARG A 216 -11.82 -33.11 2.93
N GLU A 217 -11.84 -33.32 1.61
CA GLU A 217 -12.09 -34.64 1.00
C GLU A 217 -10.94 -35.62 1.31
N VAL A 218 -9.70 -35.15 1.37
CA VAL A 218 -8.50 -35.97 1.61
C VAL A 218 -8.28 -36.30 3.11
N HIS A 219 -9.16 -35.87 4.03
CA HIS A 219 -8.99 -36.05 5.49
C HIS A 219 -7.62 -35.56 6.02
N MET A 220 -6.92 -34.70 5.28
CA MET A 220 -5.69 -34.09 5.78
C MET A 220 -6.05 -33.01 6.79
N ARG A 221 -5.43 -33.07 7.97
CA ARG A 221 -5.51 -32.01 8.98
C ARG A 221 -5.12 -30.70 8.32
N ALA A 222 -6.03 -29.72 8.33
CA ALA A 222 -5.76 -28.41 7.75
C ALA A 222 -4.51 -27.82 8.41
N ASN A 223 -3.48 -27.55 7.62
CA ASN A 223 -2.30 -26.87 8.13
C ASN A 223 -2.73 -25.46 8.54
N ILE A 224 -2.66 -25.17 9.85
CA ILE A 224 -3.06 -23.90 10.45
C ILE A 224 -2.38 -22.73 9.73
N TYR A 225 -1.14 -22.92 9.25
CA TYR A 225 -0.39 -21.91 8.51
C TYR A 225 -1.04 -21.51 7.19
N MET A 226 -1.52 -22.47 6.40
CA MET A 226 -2.21 -22.19 5.13
C MET A 226 -3.47 -21.35 5.37
N VAL A 227 -4.26 -21.70 6.38
CA VAL A 227 -5.47 -20.94 6.75
C VAL A 227 -5.11 -19.53 7.20
N MET A 228 -4.07 -19.39 8.01
CA MET A 228 -3.60 -18.11 8.52
C MET A 228 -3.12 -17.21 7.39
N ILE A 229 -2.25 -17.72 6.51
CA ILE A 229 -1.75 -17.00 5.34
C ILE A 229 -2.91 -16.48 4.51
N VAL A 230 -3.86 -17.34 4.14
CA VAL A 230 -4.95 -16.92 3.26
C VAL A 230 -5.89 -15.93 3.95
N ARG A 231 -6.14 -16.08 5.26
CA ARG A 231 -6.92 -15.09 6.02
C ARG A 231 -6.27 -13.70 5.94
N TYR A 232 -4.96 -13.62 6.04
CA TYR A 232 -4.27 -12.33 5.90
C TYR A 232 -4.29 -11.79 4.47
N HIS A 233 -4.21 -12.65 3.46
CA HIS A 233 -4.40 -12.22 2.07
C HIS A 233 -5.79 -11.63 1.85
N ILE A 234 -6.85 -12.30 2.30
CA ILE A 234 -8.23 -11.78 2.20
C ILE A 234 -8.37 -10.46 2.93
N LEU A 235 -7.82 -10.34 4.14
CA LEU A 235 -7.84 -9.10 4.90
C LEU A 235 -7.18 -7.96 4.11
N TYR A 236 -6.02 -8.22 3.49
CA TYR A 236 -5.33 -7.24 2.66
C TYR A 236 -6.16 -6.85 1.43
N PHE A 237 -6.78 -7.81 0.72
CA PHE A 237 -7.66 -7.50 -0.42
C PHE A 237 -8.87 -6.65 -0.01
N VAL A 238 -9.50 -6.97 1.13
CA VAL A 238 -10.64 -6.22 1.66
C VAL A 238 -10.22 -4.81 2.07
N LEU A 239 -9.03 -4.65 2.64
CA LEU A 239 -8.49 -3.35 3.02
C LEU A 239 -8.14 -2.49 1.80
N ASN A 240 -7.56 -3.08 0.76
CA ASN A 240 -7.30 -2.41 -0.52
C ASN A 240 -8.62 -1.95 -1.16
N LEU A 241 -9.62 -2.83 -1.21
CA LEU A 241 -10.96 -2.49 -1.69
C LEU A 241 -11.60 -1.37 -0.86
N THR A 242 -11.46 -1.43 0.47
CA THR A 242 -11.97 -0.39 1.38
C THR A 242 -11.31 0.95 1.10
N ASN A 243 -9.99 0.96 0.90
CA ASN A 243 -9.21 2.14 0.54
C ASN A 243 -9.69 2.74 -0.79
N GLN A 244 -9.93 1.92 -1.82
CA GLN A 244 -10.45 2.41 -3.10
C GLN A 244 -11.88 2.96 -2.98
N ILE A 245 -12.75 2.29 -2.23
CA ILE A 245 -14.11 2.78 -1.97
C ILE A 245 -14.04 4.12 -1.23
N LEU A 246 -13.23 4.23 -0.18
CA LEU A 246 -13.05 5.46 0.57
C LEU A 246 -12.54 6.60 -0.33
N LEU A 247 -11.56 6.32 -1.20
CA LEU A 247 -11.07 7.28 -2.19
C LEU A 247 -12.19 7.77 -3.13
N VAL A 248 -13.08 6.89 -3.58
CA VAL A 248 -14.25 7.29 -4.39
C VAL A 248 -15.23 8.15 -3.58
N ILE A 249 -15.48 7.80 -2.31
CA ILE A 249 -16.41 8.56 -1.45
C ILE A 249 -15.81 9.95 -1.15
N LEU A 250 -14.49 10.12 -1.05
CA LEU A 250 -13.85 11.42 -0.85
C LEU A 250 -14.28 12.45 -1.92
N TRP A 251 -14.57 12.00 -3.13
CA TRP A 251 -15.08 12.84 -4.22
C TRP A 251 -16.57 13.21 -4.09
N ALA A 252 -17.31 12.60 -3.15
CA ALA A 252 -18.77 12.72 -3.00
C ALA A 252 -19.24 13.78 -1.98
N HIS A 253 -18.43 14.82 -1.70
CA HIS A 253 -18.76 15.91 -0.76
C HIS A 253 -19.09 15.43 0.68
N ILE A 254 -18.13 14.78 1.33
CA ILE A 254 -18.23 14.36 2.74
C ILE A 254 -17.84 15.53 3.68
N PRO A 255 -18.39 15.62 4.91
CA PRO A 255 -17.86 16.48 5.97
C PRO A 255 -16.34 16.33 6.19
N THR A 256 -15.66 17.45 6.45
CA THR A 256 -14.20 17.54 6.65
C THR A 256 -13.62 16.51 7.63
N PRO A 257 -14.21 16.23 8.81
CA PRO A 257 -13.63 15.27 9.74
C PRO A 257 -13.57 13.85 9.17
N ALA A 258 -14.58 13.45 8.40
CA ALA A 258 -14.62 12.13 7.77
C ALA A 258 -13.69 12.06 6.56
N MET A 259 -13.51 13.17 5.82
CA MET A 259 -12.48 13.29 4.79
C MET A 259 -11.08 13.11 5.36
N SER A 260 -10.71 13.86 6.41
CA SER A 260 -9.38 13.74 7.03
C SER A 260 -9.12 12.37 7.67
N LEU A 261 -10.13 11.71 8.23
CA LEU A 261 -9.99 10.33 8.72
C LEU A 261 -9.83 9.33 7.58
N SER A 262 -10.51 9.54 6.46
CA SER A 262 -10.37 8.72 5.26
C SER A 262 -8.98 8.89 4.64
N GLU A 263 -8.46 10.11 4.57
CA GLU A 263 -7.08 10.41 4.15
C GLU A 263 -6.08 9.73 5.07
N LEU A 264 -6.23 9.88 6.40
CA LEU A 264 -5.37 9.18 7.36
C LEU A 264 -5.34 7.67 7.12
N PHE A 265 -6.51 7.07 6.90
CA PHE A 265 -6.61 5.64 6.62
C PHE A 265 -5.90 5.28 5.32
N ASN A 266 -6.18 6.02 4.24
CA ASN A 266 -5.61 5.75 2.93
C ASN A 266 -4.08 5.92 2.89
N ASP A 267 -3.57 6.88 3.65
CA ASP A 267 -2.16 7.24 3.72
C ASP A 267 -1.37 6.41 4.74
N THR A 268 -2.01 5.52 5.50
CA THR A 268 -1.31 4.68 6.51
C THR A 268 -1.56 3.21 6.32
N ALA A 269 -2.80 2.80 6.08
CA ALA A 269 -3.19 1.40 6.07
C ALA A 269 -2.39 0.59 5.03
N PRO A 270 -2.28 1.01 3.74
CA PRO A 270 -1.56 0.24 2.74
C PRO A 270 -0.07 0.07 3.11
N PHE A 271 0.59 1.12 3.60
CA PHE A 271 2.02 1.13 3.91
C PHE A 271 2.40 0.31 5.15
N ILE A 272 1.45 0.11 6.07
CA ILE A 272 1.64 -0.69 7.28
C ILE A 272 1.31 -2.16 7.01
N LEU A 273 0.19 -2.41 6.34
CA LEU A 273 -0.38 -3.75 6.21
C LEU A 273 0.39 -4.62 5.21
N ALA A 274 0.77 -4.07 4.05
CA ALA A 274 1.56 -4.83 3.07
C ALA A 274 2.86 -5.37 3.69
N PRO A 275 3.74 -4.54 4.29
CA PRO A 275 4.99 -5.02 4.84
C PRO A 275 4.84 -5.99 6.01
N ARG A 276 3.86 -5.75 6.89
CA ARG A 276 3.54 -6.67 8.00
C ARG A 276 3.20 -8.05 7.49
N LEU A 277 2.33 -8.12 6.48
CA LEU A 277 1.91 -9.38 5.90
C LEU A 277 3.07 -10.12 5.24
N ILE A 278 3.94 -9.41 4.51
CA ILE A 278 5.10 -10.05 3.86
C ILE A 278 6.04 -10.63 4.93
N ILE A 279 6.39 -9.83 5.95
CA ILE A 279 7.28 -10.26 7.02
C ILE A 279 6.68 -11.40 7.83
N SER A 280 5.37 -11.38 8.15
CA SER A 280 4.75 -12.45 8.92
C SER A 280 4.84 -13.80 8.21
N ILE A 281 4.71 -13.80 6.87
CA ILE A 281 4.86 -15.02 6.07
C ILE A 281 6.31 -15.53 6.15
N TRP A 282 7.30 -14.65 6.02
CA TRP A 282 8.71 -15.06 6.15
C TRP A 282 9.06 -15.55 7.55
N ASP A 283 8.54 -14.91 8.58
CA ASP A 283 8.76 -15.29 9.98
C ASP A 283 8.22 -16.71 10.24
N THR A 284 7.03 -17.02 9.72
CA THR A 284 6.45 -18.36 9.83
C THR A 284 7.26 -19.42 9.09
N HIS A 285 7.77 -19.11 7.89
CA HIS A 285 8.58 -20.05 7.13
C HIS A 285 9.99 -20.28 7.71
N ALA A 286 10.51 -19.35 8.51
CA ALA A 286 11.82 -19.49 9.12
C ALA A 286 11.82 -20.32 10.42
N GLN A 287 10.66 -20.50 11.06
CA GLN A 287 10.52 -21.32 12.27
C GLN A 287 10.31 -22.80 11.98
N ASP A 288 9.76 -23.13 10.82
CA ASP A 288 9.72 -24.51 10.34
C ASP A 288 11.13 -24.82 9.80
N ASP A 289 11.87 -25.72 10.44
CA ASP A 289 13.23 -26.18 10.10
C ASP A 289 13.34 -26.83 8.68
N CYS A 290 12.71 -26.31 7.62
CA CYS A 290 12.99 -26.66 6.23
C CYS A 290 14.39 -26.04 5.89
N ILE A 291 15.47 -26.76 6.23
CA ILE A 291 16.89 -26.39 6.02
C ILE A 291 17.25 -26.21 4.52
N GLU A 292 16.38 -26.57 3.58
CA GLU A 292 16.61 -26.43 2.12
C GLU A 292 15.58 -25.57 1.39
N VAL A 293 15.19 -24.41 1.94
CA VAL A 293 14.38 -23.42 1.19
C VAL A 293 15.25 -22.64 0.19
N SER A 294 15.67 -23.34 -0.86
CA SER A 294 16.51 -22.87 -1.95
C SER A 294 15.71 -22.09 -3.00
N LYS A 295 15.96 -20.78 -3.03
CA LYS A 295 15.98 -19.86 -4.20
C LYS A 295 14.68 -19.43 -4.90
N ALA A 296 13.54 -20.09 -4.75
CA ALA A 296 12.30 -19.56 -5.33
C ALA A 296 11.09 -19.78 -4.41
N PHE A 297 10.18 -18.80 -4.37
CA PHE A 297 8.82 -18.99 -3.87
C PHE A 297 8.07 -20.09 -4.66
N GLU A 298 8.67 -20.61 -5.75
CA GLU A 298 8.13 -21.65 -6.62
C GLU A 298 8.35 -23.07 -6.09
N ASP A 299 9.33 -23.31 -5.20
CA ASP A 299 9.69 -24.68 -4.76
C ASP A 299 9.29 -25.01 -3.31
N CYS A 300 8.69 -24.06 -2.57
CA CYS A 300 8.13 -24.34 -1.25
C CYS A 300 6.76 -25.02 -1.31
N VAL A 301 6.66 -26.11 -2.07
CA VAL A 301 5.79 -27.20 -1.65
C VAL A 301 6.64 -28.02 -0.68
N CYS A 302 6.78 -27.59 0.59
CA CYS A 302 7.13 -28.55 1.65
C CYS A 302 5.92 -29.50 1.67
N TRP A 303 5.96 -30.53 0.80
CA TRP A 303 5.22 -31.76 0.99
C TRP A 303 5.60 -32.14 2.41
N THR A 304 4.62 -32.10 3.32
CA THR A 304 4.75 -32.79 4.59
C THR A 304 5.25 -34.16 4.21
N SER A 305 6.54 -34.41 4.46
CA SER A 305 7.13 -35.72 4.25
C SER A 305 6.14 -36.68 4.91
N PRO A 306 5.65 -37.72 4.22
CA PRO A 306 4.69 -38.63 4.81
C PRO A 306 5.25 -39.00 6.16
N LEU A 307 4.46 -38.78 7.23
CA LEU A 307 4.83 -39.14 8.59
C LEU A 307 5.56 -40.46 8.48
N ARG A 308 6.88 -40.47 8.73
CA ARG A 308 7.57 -41.70 9.05
C ARG A 308 6.82 -42.15 10.30
N PHE A 309 5.83 -43.02 10.10
CA PHE A 309 5.45 -43.95 11.12
C PHE A 309 6.77 -44.56 11.54
N GLU A 310 7.26 -44.15 12.70
CA GLU A 310 8.22 -44.94 13.44
C GLU A 310 7.59 -46.32 13.49
N GLN A 311 8.08 -47.17 12.59
CA GLN A 311 7.86 -48.58 12.63
C GLN A 311 8.58 -48.99 13.91
N HIS A 312 7.83 -48.97 15.00
CA HIS A 312 8.26 -49.50 16.26
C HIS A 312 8.52 -50.98 15.98
N GLU A 313 9.78 -51.32 15.75
CA GLU A 313 10.33 -52.66 15.91
C GLU A 313 9.97 -53.09 17.34
N MET A 314 8.82 -53.73 17.50
CA MET A 314 8.65 -54.72 18.56
C MET A 314 9.51 -55.91 18.17
N ASP A 315 10.81 -55.77 18.45
CA ASP A 315 11.69 -56.92 18.56
C ASP A 315 11.14 -57.81 19.66
N SER A 316 10.69 -58.96 19.18
CA SER A 316 10.46 -60.19 19.92
C SER A 316 11.65 -60.50 20.83
N VAL A 317 11.46 -60.29 22.14
CA VAL A 317 12.27 -60.99 23.16
C VAL A 317 11.67 -62.38 23.33
N VAL A 318 12.23 -63.33 22.57
CA VAL A 318 12.24 -64.75 22.92
C VAL A 318 13.51 -64.98 23.72
N VAL A 319 13.41 -65.16 25.04
CA VAL A 319 14.17 -66.13 25.84
C VAL A 319 13.34 -66.51 27.06
#